data_AF-A0A2W5YRC1-F1
#
_entry.id   AF-A0A2W5YRC1-F1
#
_cell.length_a   1.000
_cell.length_b   1.000
_cell.length_c   1.000
_cell.angle_alpha   90.00
_cell.angle_beta   90.00
_cell.angle_gamma   90.00
#
_symmetry.space_group_name_H-M   'P 1'
#
loop_
_entity.id
_entity.type
_entity.pdbx_description
1 polymer ?
#
loop_
_entity_poly.entity_id
_entity_poly.type
_entity_poly.pdbx_seq_one_letter_code
_entity_poly.pdbx_strand_id
1 'polypeptide(L)' 'MEIVFTVTQDADGGFVAECLSHDIFTQGETWEQLRANVREAVTGYFFDQPKPSAVRLHLVRDEVLAVG' A
#
# COMPACT_ATOMS: atom_id res chain seq x y z
N MET A 1 -7.62 3.18 15.35
CA MET A 1 -6.93 1.99 14.81
C MET A 1 -6.10 2.45 13.64
N GLU A 2 -4.82 2.08 13.61
CA GLU A 2 -3.95 2.28 12.44
C GLU A 2 -3.81 0.92 11.74
N ILE A 3 -3.87 0.93 10.41
CA ILE A 3 -3.58 -0.27 9.60
C ILE A 3 -2.37 -0.01 8.73
N VAL A 4 -1.61 -1.07 8.47
CA VAL A 4 -0.33 -1.02 7.77
C VAL A 4 -0.45 -1.80 6.47
N PHE A 5 0.00 -1.19 5.39
CA PHE A 5 0.20 -1.86 4.11
C PHE A 5 1.69 -2.06 3.87
N THR A 6 2.09 -3.25 3.44
CA THR A 6 3.37 -3.46 2.77
C THR A 6 3.23 -3.04 1.32
N VAL A 7 4.18 -2.28 0.82
CA VAL A 7 4.23 -1.86 -0.58
C VAL A 7 5.47 -2.41 -1.24
N THR A 8 5.27 -3.08 -2.37
CA THR A 8 6.32 -3.57 -3.26
C THR A 8 6.30 -2.74 -4.53
N GLN A 9 7.48 -2.30 -4.98
CA GLN A 9 7.64 -1.73 -6.31
C GLN A 9 7.89 -2.86 -7.31
N ASP A 10 7.08 -2.94 -8.36
CA ASP A 10 7.25 -3.92 -9.43
C ASP A 10 8.42 -3.53 -10.35
N ALA A 11 8.95 -4.50 -11.10
CA ALA A 11 10.05 -4.32 -12.04
C ALA A 11 9.75 -3.27 -13.12
N ASP A 12 8.46 -3.12 -13.48
CA ASP A 12 7.97 -2.15 -14.45
C ASP A 12 7.75 -0.74 -13.86
N GLY A 13 8.08 -0.54 -12.57
CA GLY A 13 8.09 0.75 -11.90
C GLY A 13 6.81 1.12 -11.14
N GLY A 14 5.72 0.35 -11.31
CA GLY A 14 4.47 0.50 -10.55
C GLY A 14 4.56 -0.03 -9.12
N PHE A 15 3.48 0.12 -8.35
CA PHE A 15 3.40 -0.27 -6.95
C PHE A 15 2.21 -1.18 -6.66
N VAL A 16 2.41 -2.15 -5.78
CA VAL A 16 1.36 -3.00 -5.21
C VAL A 16 1.36 -2.83 -3.69
N ALA A 17 0.19 -2.61 -3.10
CA ALA A 17 0.01 -2.48 -1.66
C ALA A 17 -0.94 -3.56 -1.12
N GLU A 18 -0.49 -4.25 -0.09
CA GLU A 18 -1.22 -5.30 0.63
C GLU A 18 -1.36 -4.93 2.11
N CYS A 19 -2.58 -4.94 2.63
CA CYS A 19 -2.83 -4.66 4.04
C CYS A 19 -2.48 -5.87 4.90
N LEU A 20 -1.72 -5.66 5.98
CA LEU A 20 -1.27 -6.75 6.85
C LEU A 20 -2.38 -7.35 7.73
N SER A 21 -3.47 -6.62 7.96
CA SER A 21 -4.51 -7.01 8.93
C SER A 21 -5.87 -7.32 8.31
N HIS A 22 -6.07 -7.01 7.03
CA HIS A 22 -7.35 -7.15 6.33
C HIS A 22 -7.10 -7.54 4.88
N ASP A 23 -8.06 -8.23 4.27
CA ASP A 23 -8.02 -8.60 2.85
C ASP A 23 -8.29 -7.39 1.94
N ILE A 24 -7.37 -6.42 1.97
CA ILE A 24 -7.39 -5.20 1.17
C ILE A 24 -6.11 -5.16 0.34
N PHE A 25 -6.29 -5.20 -0.98
CA PHE A 25 -5.21 -5.18 -1.95
C PHE A 25 -5.48 -4.07 -2.96
N THR A 26 -4.43 -3.37 -3.37
CA THR A 26 -4.54 -2.35 -4.42
C THR A 26 -3.19 -2.13 -5.10
N GLN A 27 -3.19 -1.40 -6.20
CA GLN A 27 -2.01 -1.09 -6.98
C GLN A 27 -2.10 0.31 -7.59
N GLY A 28 -0.99 0.85 -8.06
CA GLY A 28 -0.95 2.12 -8.79
C GLY A 28 0.34 2.26 -9.60
N GLU A 29 0.27 2.91 -10.76
CA GLU A 29 1.43 3.14 -11.61
C GLU A 29 2.37 4.19 -11.01
N THR A 30 1.84 5.09 -10.20
CA THR A 30 2.59 6.10 -9.44
C THR A 30 2.29 6.00 -7.96
N TRP A 31 3.18 6.57 -7.14
CA TRP A 31 2.97 6.64 -5.69
C TRP A 31 1.72 7.43 -5.31
N GLU A 32 1.44 8.53 -6.03
CA GLU A 32 0.24 9.33 -5.88
C GLU A 32 -1.02 8.51 -6.17
N GLN A 33 -1.02 7.73 -7.27
CA GLN A 33 -2.14 6.88 -7.63
C GLN A 33 -2.34 5.75 -6.61
N LEU A 34 -1.27 5.09 -6.18
CA LEU A 34 -1.35 4.07 -5.13
C LEU A 34 -2.00 4.62 -3.86
N ARG A 35 -1.56 5.79 -3.38
CA ARG A 35 -2.13 6.44 -2.20
C ARG A 35 -3.62 6.77 -2.36
N ALA A 36 -4.05 7.19 -3.55
CA ALA A 36 -5.45 7.45 -3.84
C ALA A 36 -6.26 6.15 -3.77
N ASN A 37 -5.78 5.11 -4.45
CA ASN A 37 -6.44 3.82 -4.52
C ASN A 37 -6.49 3.13 -3.14
N VAL A 38 -5.46 3.25 -2.30
CA VAL A 38 -5.47 2.77 -0.91
C VAL A 38 -6.58 3.44 -0.10
N ARG A 39 -6.73 4.77 -0.21
CA ARG A 39 -7.79 5.49 0.52
C ARG A 39 -9.18 5.05 0.07
N GLU A 40 -9.37 4.84 -1.23
CA GLU A 40 -10.62 4.35 -1.80
C GLU A 40 -10.93 2.93 -1.31
N ALA A 41 -9.96 2.00 -1.43
CA ALA A 41 -10.11 0.62 -1.00
C ALA A 41 -10.40 0.50 0.50
N VAL A 42 -9.69 1.27 1.35
CA VAL A 42 -9.97 1.32 2.80
C VAL A 42 -11.34 1.93 3.07
N THR A 43 -11.73 2.98 2.36
CA THR A 43 -13.06 3.59 2.52
C THR A 43 -14.17 2.61 2.15
N GLY A 44 -14.00 1.86 1.06
CA GLY A 44 -14.93 0.85 0.58
C GLY A 44 -15.00 -0.37 1.49
N TYR A 45 -13.87 -0.86 2.00
CA TYR A 45 -13.85 -2.00 2.93
C TYR A 45 -14.51 -1.68 4.28
N PHE A 46 -14.32 -0.45 4.78
CA PHE A 46 -14.88 0.00 6.05
C PHE A 46 -16.14 0.87 5.89
N PHE A 47 -16.99 0.60 4.88
CA PHE A 47 -18.12 1.48 4.57
C PHE A 47 -19.23 1.44 5.63
N ASP A 48 -19.45 0.29 6.27
CA ASP A 48 -20.50 0.01 7.28
C ASP A 48 -19.94 -0.29 8.68
N GLN A 49 -18.63 -0.07 8.88
CA GLN A 49 -17.93 -0.38 10.13
C GLN A 49 -16.95 0.74 10.53
N PRO A 50 -16.47 0.78 11.79
CA PRO A 50 -15.56 1.82 12.25
C PRO A 50 -14.28 1.90 11.41
N LYS A 51 -14.03 3.07 10.80
CA LYS A 51 -12.86 3.30 9.93
C LYS A 51 -11.56 3.42 10.75
N PRO A 52 -10.42 2.98 10.19
CA PRO A 52 -9.13 3.28 10.78
C PRO A 52 -8.89 4.80 10.79
N SER A 53 -8.18 5.28 11.82
CA SER A 53 -7.83 6.70 11.99
C SER A 53 -6.63 7.10 11.13
N ALA A 54 -5.84 6.14 10.68
CA ALA A 54 -4.68 6.34 9.83
C ALA A 54 -4.36 5.07 9.02
N VAL A 55 -3.71 5.27 7.88
CA VAL A 55 -3.11 4.22 7.06
C VAL A 55 -1.63 4.50 6.95
N ARG A 56 -0.80 3.49 7.23
CA ARG A 56 0.65 3.54 7.01
C ARG A 56 0.99 2.72 5.77
N LEU A 57 1.69 3.33 4.83
CA LEU A 57 2.31 2.62 3.71
C LEU A 57 3.77 2.36 4.05
N HIS A 58 4.15 1.10 4.10
CA HIS A 58 5.51 0.64 4.33
C HIS A 58 6.13 0.19 3.02
N LEU A 59 6.83 1.10 2.34
CA LEU A 59 7.60 0.82 1.13
C LEU A 59 9.07 0.65 1.52
N VAL A 60 9.62 -0.53 1.24
CA VAL A 60 11.06 -0.81 1.37
C VAL A 60 11.66 -0.89 -0.02
N ARG A 61 12.81 -0.24 -0.21
CA ARG A 61 13.61 -0.35 -1.43
C ARG A 61 14.83 -1.21 -1.09
N ASP A 62 14.83 -2.43 -1.59
CA ASP A 62 15.98 -3.33 -1.49
C ASP A 62 16.87 -3.14 -2.72
N GLU A 63 18.15 -2.83 -2.49
CA GLU A 63 19.13 -2.63 -3.55
C GLU A 63 20.27 -3.64 -3.41
N VAL A 64 20.62 -4.27 -4.52
CA VAL A 64 21.83 -5.10 -4.62
C VAL A 64 22.89 -4.31 -5.37
N LEU A 65 24.00 -4.05 -4.70
CA LEU A 65 25.15 -3.36 -5.27
C LEU A 65 26.29 -4.35 -5.49
N ALA A 66 26.93 -4.27 -6.66
CA ALA A 66 28.19 -4.96 -6.88
C ALA A 66 29.29 -4.25 -6.09
N VAL A 67 30.03 -5.00 -5.27
CA VAL A 67 31.24 -4.54 -4.58
C VAL A 67 32.44 -5.09 -5.34
N GLY A 68 32.97 -4.29 -6.27
CA GLY A 68 34.15 -4.60 -7.09
C GLY A 68 35.05 -3.38 -7.21
#